data_AF-A0A034WJD5-F1
#
_entry.id   AF-A0A034WJD5-F1
#
_cell.length_a   1.000
_cell.length_b   1.000
_cell.length_c   1.000
_cell.angle_alpha   90.00
_cell.angle_beta   90.00
_cell.angle_gamma   90.00
#
_symmetry.space_group_name_H-M   'P 1'
#
loop_
_entity.id
_entity.type
_entity.pdbx_description
1 polymer ?
#
loop_
_entity_poly.entity_id
_entity_poly.type
_entity_poly.pdbx_seq_one_letter_code
_entity_poly.pdbx_strand_id
1 'polypeptide(L)'
;SSQDFGTVHYDDRLYLFNGLSGLSKGYSQQSPEAALVKRYVRLYQSFAETGYSDEFAVSGECNDLNFPNCENLLIVKDEEPFQTGDSWNSERMALWDQIYDSC
;
A
#
# COMPACT_ATOMS: atom_id res chain seq x y z
N SER A 1 26.82 3.32 -3.63
CA SER A 1 25.90 4.40 -3.24
C SER A 1 24.63 3.75 -2.72
N SER A 2 24.19 4.09 -1.51
CA SER A 2 22.99 3.55 -0.83
C SER A 2 21.93 4.64 -0.72
N GLN A 3 21.67 5.32 -1.84
CA GLN A 3 20.69 6.39 -1.89
C GLN A 3 19.29 5.80 -1.96
N ASP A 4 18.44 6.18 -1.01
CA ASP A 4 17.03 5.82 -1.00
C ASP A 4 16.27 6.76 -1.94
N PHE A 5 15.62 6.20 -2.96
CA PHE A 5 14.84 6.95 -3.94
C PHE A 5 13.33 6.89 -3.64
N GLY A 6 12.94 6.25 -2.54
CA GLY A 6 11.56 5.94 -2.25
C GLY A 6 10.97 4.88 -3.19
N THR A 7 9.67 4.67 -3.05
CA THR A 7 8.90 3.77 -3.93
C THR A 7 8.61 4.49 -5.23
N VAL A 8 8.94 3.88 -6.37
CA VAL A 8 8.63 4.45 -7.69
C VAL A 8 7.49 3.70 -8.37
N HIS A 9 6.97 4.29 -9.45
CA HIS A 9 5.95 3.63 -10.26
C HIS A 9 6.42 2.22 -10.63
N TYR A 10 5.54 1.23 -10.42
CA TYR A 10 5.73 -0.17 -10.81
C TYR A 10 6.62 -1.02 -9.87
N ASP A 11 7.05 -0.49 -8.72
CA ASP A 11 7.75 -1.28 -7.69
C ASP A 11 6.81 -2.25 -6.93
N ASP A 12 5.54 -1.88 -6.79
CA ASP A 12 4.48 -2.69 -6.16
C ASP A 12 4.34 -4.08 -6.80
N ARG A 13 4.57 -4.18 -8.12
CA ARG A 13 4.54 -5.47 -8.83
C ARG A 13 5.53 -6.49 -8.28
N LEU A 14 6.65 -6.04 -7.69
CA LEU A 14 7.70 -6.92 -7.17
C LEU A 14 7.19 -7.73 -5.98
N TYR A 15 6.14 -7.23 -5.31
CA TYR A 15 5.52 -7.85 -4.16
C TYR A 15 4.26 -8.65 -4.49
N LEU A 16 3.70 -8.50 -5.71
CA LEU A 16 2.50 -9.20 -6.17
C LEU A 16 2.77 -10.36 -7.11
N PHE A 17 3.74 -10.19 -8.00
CA PHE A 17 3.99 -11.14 -9.07
C PHE A 17 5.41 -11.66 -8.97
N ASN A 18 5.57 -12.92 -9.36
CA ASN A 18 6.91 -13.46 -9.52
C ASN A 18 7.61 -12.69 -10.63
N GLY A 19 8.84 -12.22 -10.36
CA GLY A 19 9.63 -11.53 -11.36
C GLY A 19 9.90 -12.42 -12.58
N LEU A 20 10.32 -11.82 -13.69
CA LEU A 20 10.65 -12.55 -14.93
C LEU A 20 11.50 -13.79 -14.63
N SER A 21 11.00 -14.96 -15.05
CA SER A 21 11.67 -16.25 -14.86
C SER A 21 13.10 -16.18 -15.37
N GLY A 22 14.07 -16.47 -14.49
CA GLY A 22 15.50 -16.42 -14.80
C GLY A 22 16.23 -15.12 -14.38
N LEU A 23 15.50 -14.07 -13.98
CA LEU A 23 16.07 -12.80 -13.50
C LEU A 23 15.85 -12.55 -12.01
N SER A 24 14.85 -13.17 -11.38
CA SER A 24 14.63 -13.07 -9.94
C SER A 24 14.98 -14.38 -9.24
N LYS A 25 15.79 -14.32 -8.17
CA LYS A 25 16.01 -15.45 -7.24
C LYS A 25 14.94 -15.49 -6.14
N GLY A 26 13.88 -14.69 -6.28
CA GLY A 26 12.95 -14.39 -5.19
C GLY A 26 13.62 -13.67 -4.03
N TYR A 27 12.82 -13.36 -3.01
CA TYR A 27 13.31 -12.84 -1.74
C TYR A 27 13.80 -13.99 -0.84
N SER A 28 14.80 -13.71 0.00
CA SER A 28 15.16 -14.66 1.06
C SER A 28 13.98 -14.82 2.01
N GLN A 29 13.65 -16.05 2.42
CA GLN A 29 12.47 -16.34 3.25
C GLN A 29 12.43 -15.55 4.57
N GLN A 30 13.59 -15.12 5.07
CA GLN A 30 13.73 -14.38 6.34
C GLN A 30 13.83 -12.86 6.11
N SER A 31 13.72 -12.39 4.87
CA SER A 31 13.83 -10.96 4.58
C SER A 31 12.50 -10.23 4.84
N PRO A 32 12.54 -8.93 5.19
CA PRO A 32 11.33 -8.12 5.33
C PRO A 32 10.47 -8.12 4.06
N GLU A 33 11.09 -8.19 2.88
CA GLU A 33 10.39 -8.23 1.59
C GLU A 33 9.60 -9.53 1.41
N ALA A 34 10.16 -10.69 1.81
CA ALA A 34 9.43 -11.96 1.75
C ALA A 34 8.23 -11.98 2.70
N ALA A 35 8.36 -11.38 3.89
CA ALA A 35 7.26 -11.22 4.82
C ALA A 35 6.15 -10.30 4.25
N LEU A 36 6.56 -9.21 3.59
CA LEU A 36 5.65 -8.26 2.95
C LEU A 36 4.87 -8.90 1.80
N VAL A 37 5.53 -9.68 0.92
CA VAL A 37 4.86 -10.41 -0.19
C VAL A 37 3.65 -11.19 0.30
N LYS A 38 3.80 -11.93 1.42
CA LYS A 38 2.73 -12.79 1.93
C LYS A 38 1.48 -11.98 2.32
N ARG A 39 1.66 -10.89 3.06
CA ARG A 39 0.57 -10.02 3.50
C ARG A 39 -0.02 -9.21 2.35
N TYR A 40 0.83 -8.70 1.46
CA TYR A 40 0.39 -7.91 0.31
C TYR A 40 -0.42 -8.74 -0.68
N VAL A 41 0.01 -9.95 -1.02
CA VAL A 41 -0.79 -10.86 -1.87
C VAL A 41 -2.11 -11.23 -1.18
N ARG A 42 -2.09 -11.50 0.13
CA ARG A 42 -3.30 -11.82 0.90
C ARG A 42 -4.33 -10.69 0.85
N LEU A 43 -3.89 -9.44 0.91
CA LEU A 43 -4.77 -8.26 0.79
C LEU A 43 -5.60 -8.29 -0.50
N TYR A 44 -4.96 -8.52 -1.65
CA TYR A 44 -5.69 -8.60 -2.93
C TYR A 44 -6.54 -9.87 -3.03
N GLN A 45 -6.05 -10.98 -2.50
CA GLN A 45 -6.80 -12.24 -2.48
C GLN A 45 -8.11 -12.09 -1.70
N SER A 46 -8.05 -11.63 -0.44
CA SER A 46 -9.24 -11.48 0.40
C SER A 46 -10.24 -10.48 -0.21
N PHE A 47 -9.73 -9.38 -0.78
CA PHE A 47 -10.56 -8.40 -1.46
C PHE A 47 -11.28 -9.00 -2.67
N ALA A 48 -10.59 -9.82 -3.48
CA ALA A 48 -11.21 -10.51 -4.60
C ALA A 48 -12.25 -11.57 -4.17
N GLU A 49 -12.03 -12.22 -3.02
CA GLU A 49 -12.92 -13.26 -2.49
C GLU A 49 -14.21 -12.68 -1.88
N THR A 50 -14.11 -11.55 -1.18
CA THR A 50 -15.21 -11.06 -0.31
C THR A 50 -15.55 -9.58 -0.46
N GLY A 51 -14.76 -8.81 -1.22
CA GLY A 51 -14.84 -7.35 -1.25
C GLY A 51 -14.21 -6.66 -0.03
N TYR A 52 -13.67 -7.43 0.93
CA TYR A 52 -13.00 -6.93 2.13
C TYR A 52 -11.58 -7.47 2.22
N SER A 53 -10.66 -6.73 2.86
CA SER A 53 -9.29 -7.19 3.11
C SER A 53 -9.08 -7.38 4.61
N ASP A 54 -8.42 -8.49 4.97
CA ASP A 54 -8.12 -8.84 6.37
C ASP A 54 -7.26 -7.76 7.06
N GLU A 55 -6.42 -7.04 6.30
CA GLU A 55 -5.61 -5.92 6.79
C GLU A 55 -6.46 -4.69 7.15
N PHE A 56 -7.69 -4.62 6.62
CA PHE A 56 -8.70 -3.64 7.01
C PHE A 56 -9.78 -4.27 7.90
N ALA A 57 -9.78 -5.57 8.19
CA ALA A 57 -10.87 -6.21 8.93
C ALA A 57 -10.97 -5.75 10.40
N VAL A 58 -9.90 -5.13 10.93
CA VAL A 58 -9.90 -4.49 12.26
C VAL A 58 -10.72 -3.19 12.26
N SER A 59 -10.90 -2.59 11.09
CA SER A 59 -11.51 -1.30 10.89
C SER A 59 -12.74 -1.51 9.99
N GLY A 60 -13.94 -1.43 10.57
CA GLY A 60 -15.20 -1.81 9.91
C GLY A 60 -15.54 -1.01 8.64
N GLU A 61 -16.82 -0.91 8.26
CA GLU A 61 -17.17 -0.09 7.08
C GLU A 61 -16.64 1.34 7.20
N CYS A 62 -16.17 1.90 6.07
CA CYS A 62 -15.73 3.29 5.99
C CYS A 62 -16.89 4.20 6.37
N ASN A 63 -16.76 4.82 7.53
CA ASN A 63 -17.69 5.78 8.06
C ASN A 63 -16.90 6.71 9.01
N ASP A 64 -17.50 7.84 9.38
CA ASP A 64 -16.87 8.84 10.24
C ASP A 64 -16.44 8.30 11.63
N LEU A 65 -16.90 7.11 12.02
CA LEU A 65 -16.59 6.43 13.28
C LEU A 65 -15.43 5.43 13.18
N ASN A 66 -15.31 4.70 12.07
CA ASN A 66 -14.30 3.64 11.86
C ASN A 66 -13.12 4.12 11.01
N PHE A 67 -13.35 5.13 10.15
CA PHE A 67 -12.40 5.77 9.26
C PHE A 67 -12.78 7.25 9.06
N PRO A 68 -12.64 8.10 10.09
CA PRO A 68 -12.80 9.54 9.90
C PRO A 68 -11.84 9.99 8.78
N ASN A 69 -12.36 10.71 7.78
CA ASN A 69 -11.65 11.16 6.56
C ASN A 69 -11.27 10.08 5.53
N CYS A 70 -11.74 8.84 5.64
CA CYS A 70 -11.35 7.75 4.73
C CYS A 70 -9.82 7.55 4.70
N GLU A 71 -9.19 7.39 5.87
CA GLU A 71 -7.74 7.17 6.00
C GLU A 71 -7.23 6.06 5.06
N ASN A 72 -5.98 6.21 4.61
CA ASN A 72 -5.36 5.28 3.67
C ASN A 72 -4.63 4.18 4.42
N LEU A 73 -4.53 3.01 3.80
CA LEU A 73 -3.57 2.01 4.21
C LEU A 73 -2.19 2.38 3.68
N LEU A 74 -1.29 2.65 4.60
CA LEU A 74 0.12 2.92 4.35
C LEU A 74 0.89 1.61 4.48
N ILE A 75 1.70 1.31 3.46
CA ILE A 75 2.64 0.20 3.48
C ILE A 75 4.03 0.78 3.55
N VAL A 76 4.64 0.73 4.73
CA VAL A 76 5.89 1.44 5.06
C VAL A 76 7.02 0.49 5.43
N LYS A 77 8.24 1.01 5.46
CA LYS A 77 9.44 0.27 5.88
C LYS A 77 9.58 0.35 7.41
N ASP A 78 8.78 -0.43 8.13
CA ASP A 78 8.76 -0.50 9.59
C ASP A 78 8.58 -1.96 10.08
N GLU A 79 8.67 -2.20 11.38
CA GLU A 79 8.42 -3.51 12.00
C GLU A 79 6.99 -3.99 11.75
N GLU A 80 6.02 -3.08 11.85
CA GLU A 80 4.65 -3.28 11.40
C GLU A 80 4.40 -2.48 10.11
N PRO A 81 4.47 -3.14 8.93
CA PRO A 81 4.46 -2.43 7.67
C PRO A 81 3.08 -1.89 7.27
N PHE A 82 1.98 -2.45 7.78
CA PHE A 82 0.61 -2.03 7.44
C PHE A 82 0.10 -1.09 8.52
N GLN A 83 -0.04 0.18 8.17
CA GLN A 83 -0.44 1.25 9.11
C GLN A 83 -1.63 2.01 8.53
N THR A 84 -2.58 2.43 9.36
CA THR A 84 -3.65 3.35 8.95
C THR A 84 -3.24 4.78 9.26
N GLY A 85 -3.50 5.71 8.33
CA GLY A 85 -3.33 7.13 8.63
C GLY A 85 -3.61 8.06 7.46
N ASP A 86 -3.63 9.35 7.79
CA ASP A 86 -3.86 10.46 6.86
C ASP A 86 -2.52 11.03 6.38
N SER A 87 -1.85 10.34 5.46
CA SER A 87 -0.56 10.80 4.89
C SER A 87 -0.63 11.16 3.40
N TRP A 88 -1.82 11.22 2.80
CA TRP A 88 -1.89 11.64 1.39
C TRP A 88 -1.53 13.11 1.28
N ASN A 89 -0.79 13.47 0.23
CA ASN A 89 -0.53 14.84 -0.27
C ASN A 89 -1.83 15.63 -0.58
N SER A 90 -2.77 15.70 0.36
CA SER A 90 -4.10 16.29 0.26
C SER A 90 -4.02 17.77 -0.06
N GLU A 91 -3.06 18.51 0.53
CA GLU A 91 -2.81 19.91 0.21
C GLU A 91 -2.43 20.10 -1.27
N ARG A 92 -1.60 19.20 -1.81
CA ARG A 92 -1.19 19.25 -3.22
C ARG A 92 -2.34 18.89 -4.15
N MET A 93 -3.19 17.94 -3.75
CA MET A 93 -4.40 17.60 -4.51
C MET A 93 -5.41 18.76 -4.51
N ALA A 94 -5.64 19.38 -3.35
CA ALA A 94 -6.50 20.55 -3.22
C ALA A 94 -6.00 21.73 -4.08
N LEU A 95 -4.68 21.89 -4.24
CA LEU A 95 -4.11 22.88 -5.15
C LEU A 95 -4.50 22.58 -6.62
N TRP A 96 -4.49 21.31 -7.04
CA TRP A 96 -4.94 20.95 -8.39
C TRP A 96 -6.43 21.23 -8.61
N ASP A 97 -7.26 20.94 -7.60
CA ASP A 97 -8.70 21.21 -7.65
C ASP A 97 -8.95 22.72 -7.76
N GLN A 98 -8.26 23.53 -6.97
CA GLN A 98 -8.34 25.00 -7.05
C GLN A 98 -7.95 25.54 -8.43
N ILE A 99 -6.90 24.99 -9.04
CA ILE A 99 -6.48 25.39 -10.39
C ILE A 99 -7.59 25.06 -11.40
N TYR A 100 -8.18 23.87 -11.31
CA TYR A 100 -9.26 23.44 -12.18
C TYR A 100 -10.48 24.36 -12.05
N ASP A 101 -10.91 24.66 -10.83
CA ASP A 101 -12.10 25.48 -10.56
C ASP A 101 -11.90 26.97 -10.90
N SER A 102 -10.65 27.41 -11.04
CA SER A 102 -10.31 28.79 -11.38
C SER A 102 -10.32 29.09 -12.89
N CYS A 103 -10.51 28.07 -13.74
CA CYS A 103 -10.56 28.15 -15.20
C CYS A 103 -12.00 28.19 -15.73
#